data_AF-A0A9D1PCY9-F1
#
_entry.id   AF-A0A9D1PCY9-F1
#
_cell.length_a   1.000
_cell.length_b   1.000
_cell.length_c   1.000
_cell.angle_alpha   90.00
_cell.angle_beta   90.00
_cell.angle_gamma   90.00
#
_symmetry.space_group_name_H-M   'P 1'
#
loop_
_entity.id
_entity.type
_entity.pdbx_description
1 polymer ?
#
loop_
_entity_poly.entity_id
_entity_poly.type
_entity_poly.pdbx_seq_one_letter_code
_entity_poly.pdbx_strand_id
1 'polypeptide(L)'
;MVGEHFADYDSVLVLSHFKGHAMGGFGGALKNISIGIASTHGKTNIHTAGVTTEAAELFNNLPPQDHFLESMASYKGAENMLYINVANRLSVDCDCDSHPAEPEMEDLGIFASVDPVAVDQACYDAVVNSPDPGKKALIERMDSRHGIHTVEAAAQHGLGNREYEIISLDE
;
A
#
# COMPACT_ATOMS: atom_id res chain seq x y z
N MET A 1 24.05 -1.73 -7.25
CA MET A 1 22.94 -0.86 -6.79
C MET A 1 21.74 -1.72 -6.43
N VAL A 2 20.90 -1.36 -5.45
CA VAL A 2 19.68 -2.15 -5.16
C VAL A 2 18.74 -2.05 -6.37
N GLY A 3 18.27 -3.19 -6.88
CA GLY A 3 17.40 -3.26 -8.06
C GLY A 3 18.13 -3.23 -9.42
N GLU A 4 19.46 -3.21 -9.47
CA GLU A 4 20.22 -3.19 -10.74
C GLU A 4 19.93 -4.37 -11.66
N HIS A 5 19.63 -5.53 -11.08
CA HIS A 5 19.25 -6.76 -11.78
C HIS A 5 17.73 -7.01 -11.76
N PHE A 6 16.90 -6.02 -11.37
CA PHE A 6 15.47 -6.25 -11.21
C PHE A 6 14.78 -6.72 -12.51
N ALA A 7 15.28 -6.25 -13.65
CA ALA A 7 14.81 -6.66 -14.97
C ALA A 7 15.29 -8.08 -15.39
N ASP A 8 16.24 -8.66 -14.67
CA ASP A 8 16.80 -9.99 -14.96
C ASP A 8 16.01 -11.13 -14.28
N TYR A 9 14.97 -10.81 -13.50
CA TYR A 9 14.13 -11.79 -12.80
C TYR A 9 12.87 -12.13 -13.58
N ASP A 10 12.54 -13.42 -13.65
CA ASP A 10 11.33 -13.93 -14.32
C ASP A 10 10.04 -13.78 -13.47
N SER A 11 10.19 -13.56 -12.17
CA SER A 11 9.09 -13.40 -11.21
C SER A 11 9.50 -12.56 -9.99
N VAL A 12 8.50 -11.98 -9.32
CA VAL A 12 8.72 -11.12 -8.15
C VAL A 12 7.78 -11.53 -7.01
N LEU A 13 8.34 -11.73 -5.82
CA LEU A 13 7.58 -11.85 -4.58
C LEU A 13 7.56 -10.49 -3.87
N VAL A 14 6.37 -9.94 -3.67
CA VAL A 14 6.13 -8.71 -2.92
C VAL A 14 5.66 -9.07 -1.53
N LEU A 15 6.52 -8.85 -0.53
CA LEU A 15 6.17 -9.00 0.87
C LEU A 15 5.96 -7.61 1.48
N SER A 16 4.74 -7.34 1.93
CA SER A 16 4.35 -6.07 2.56
C SER A 16 3.79 -6.29 3.95
N HIS A 17 4.05 -5.33 4.82
CA HIS A 17 3.32 -5.19 6.08
C HIS A 17 2.10 -4.31 5.83
N PHE A 18 0.91 -4.89 5.93
CA PHE A 18 -0.33 -4.12 5.82
C PHE A 18 -0.61 -3.42 7.14
N LYS A 19 -0.58 -2.08 7.15
CA LYS A 19 -0.79 -1.24 8.35
C LYS A 19 -1.02 0.21 7.95
N GLY A 20 -1.34 1.10 8.91
CA GLY A 20 -1.60 2.51 8.62
C GLY A 20 -0.40 3.24 7.99
N HIS A 21 -0.65 4.36 7.28
CA HIS A 21 0.38 5.19 6.67
C HIS A 21 0.01 6.68 6.73
N ALA A 22 0.97 7.54 7.09
CA ALA A 22 0.73 8.95 7.36
C ALA A 22 0.14 9.74 6.17
N MET A 23 0.61 9.47 4.95
CA MET A 23 0.12 10.11 3.73
C MET A 23 -0.80 9.23 2.89
N GLY A 24 -0.76 7.91 3.07
CA GLY A 24 -1.41 6.95 2.17
C GLY A 24 -2.68 6.33 2.76
N GLY A 25 -2.99 6.66 4.01
CA GLY A 25 -4.02 5.96 4.81
C GLY A 25 -3.51 4.62 5.32
N PHE A 26 -3.05 3.75 4.42
CA PHE A 26 -2.37 2.50 4.75
C PHE A 26 -1.22 2.21 3.78
N GLY A 27 -0.35 1.28 4.17
CA GLY A 27 0.61 0.62 3.30
C GLY A 27 0.17 -0.82 3.06
N GLY A 28 0.46 -1.33 1.87
CA GLY A 28 0.11 -2.67 1.42
C GLY A 28 0.92 -2.99 0.16
N ALA A 29 0.43 -3.94 -0.63
CA ALA A 29 1.05 -4.38 -1.88
C ALA A 29 1.20 -3.22 -2.88
N LEU A 30 0.15 -2.41 -3.08
CA LEU A 30 0.14 -1.30 -4.05
C LEU A 30 1.19 -0.24 -3.71
N LYS A 31 1.27 0.16 -2.44
CA LYS A 31 2.33 1.08 -1.97
C LYS A 31 3.71 0.46 -2.15
N ASN A 32 3.87 -0.84 -1.88
CA ASN A 32 5.16 -1.52 -1.96
C ASN A 32 5.69 -1.53 -3.41
N ILE A 33 4.87 -1.93 -4.38
CA ILE A 33 5.29 -1.93 -5.79
C ILE A 33 5.44 -0.54 -6.40
N SER A 34 4.67 0.43 -5.92
CA SER A 34 4.74 1.81 -6.42
C SER A 34 5.91 2.59 -5.81
N ILE A 35 5.96 2.73 -4.48
CA ILE A 35 6.97 3.52 -3.76
C ILE A 35 8.21 2.68 -3.45
N GLY A 36 8.07 1.41 -3.07
CA GLY A 36 9.17 0.57 -2.61
C GLY A 36 10.21 0.27 -3.70
N ILE A 37 9.74 0.04 -4.94
CA ILE A 37 10.60 -0.25 -6.09
C ILE A 37 11.16 1.04 -6.74
N ALA A 38 10.50 2.18 -6.54
CA ALA A 38 10.90 3.43 -7.17
C ALA A 38 12.26 3.95 -6.68
N SER A 39 13.04 4.50 -7.61
CA SER A 39 14.24 5.29 -7.29
C SER A 39 13.89 6.55 -6.50
N THR A 40 14.88 7.25 -5.94
CA THR A 40 14.65 8.54 -5.27
C THR A 40 13.87 9.51 -6.16
N HIS A 41 14.27 9.66 -7.42
CA HIS A 41 13.56 10.50 -8.40
C HIS A 41 12.12 10.01 -8.66
N GLY A 42 11.93 8.69 -8.78
CA GLY A 42 10.61 8.10 -8.96
C GLY A 42 9.69 8.35 -7.77
N LYS A 43 10.20 8.16 -6.54
CA LYS A 43 9.47 8.47 -5.30
C LYS A 43 9.05 9.93 -5.26
N THR A 44 9.95 10.85 -5.59
CA THR A 44 9.63 12.29 -5.64
C THR A 44 8.57 12.60 -6.69
N ASN A 45 8.68 12.00 -7.88
CA ASN A 45 7.67 12.16 -8.93
C ASN A 45 6.28 11.72 -8.46
N ILE A 46 6.20 10.56 -7.79
CA ILE A 46 4.94 10.03 -7.27
C ILE A 46 4.38 10.92 -6.14
N HIS A 47 5.22 11.31 -5.16
CA HIS A 47 4.80 12.17 -4.04
C HIS A 47 4.34 13.55 -4.48
N THR A 48 4.85 14.06 -5.60
CA THR A 48 4.53 15.38 -6.13
C THR A 48 3.53 15.33 -7.29
N ALA A 49 2.93 14.16 -7.55
CA ALA A 49 2.02 13.91 -8.67
C ALA A 49 2.56 14.46 -10.02
N GLY A 50 3.84 14.25 -10.28
CA GLY A 50 4.50 14.62 -11.55
C GLY A 50 5.13 16.02 -11.59
N VAL A 51 5.08 16.80 -10.51
CA VAL A 51 5.58 18.19 -10.53
C VAL A 51 7.12 18.26 -10.56
N THR A 52 7.80 17.38 -9.83
CA THR A 52 9.26 17.38 -9.78
C THR A 52 9.83 15.99 -9.49
N THR A 53 11.07 15.77 -9.92
CA THR A 53 11.89 14.61 -9.56
C THR A 53 12.98 14.96 -8.56
N GLU A 54 13.14 16.24 -8.23
CA GLU A 54 14.19 16.75 -7.35
C GLU A 54 13.81 16.54 -5.89
N ALA A 55 14.51 15.63 -5.20
CA ALA A 55 14.19 15.28 -3.82
C ALA A 55 14.21 16.47 -2.85
N ALA A 56 15.06 17.47 -3.12
CA ALA A 56 15.13 18.69 -2.33
C ALA A 56 13.84 19.53 -2.39
N GLU A 57 13.05 19.40 -3.46
CA GLU A 57 11.83 20.17 -3.69
C GLU A 57 10.55 19.40 -3.33
N LEU A 58 10.66 18.14 -2.90
CA LEU A 58 9.52 17.24 -2.65
C LEU A 58 8.48 17.88 -1.73
N PHE A 59 8.88 18.30 -0.53
CA PHE A 59 7.96 18.80 0.48
C PHE A 59 7.35 20.17 0.14
N ASN A 60 7.96 20.93 -0.77
CA ASN A 60 7.43 22.20 -1.26
C ASN A 60 6.38 22.02 -2.35
N ASN A 61 6.24 20.81 -2.91
CA ASN A 61 5.41 20.52 -4.07
C ASN A 61 4.45 19.35 -3.81
N LEU A 62 4.01 19.16 -2.57
CA LEU A 62 3.01 18.15 -2.25
C LEU A 62 1.64 18.53 -2.87
N PRO A 63 0.98 17.60 -3.57
CA PRO A 63 -0.29 17.86 -4.24
C PRO A 63 -1.46 17.69 -3.25
N PRO A 64 -2.70 17.98 -3.68
CA PRO A 64 -3.89 17.50 -2.97
C PRO A 64 -3.84 15.99 -2.71
N GLN A 65 -4.46 15.55 -1.62
CA GLN A 65 -4.40 14.17 -1.10
C GLN A 65 -4.65 13.12 -2.21
N ASP A 66 -5.74 13.25 -2.96
CA ASP A 66 -6.16 12.22 -3.93
C ASP A 66 -5.23 12.15 -5.14
N HIS A 67 -4.62 13.27 -5.56
CA HIS A 67 -3.65 13.26 -6.65
C HIS A 67 -2.40 12.44 -6.29
N PHE A 68 -1.98 12.46 -5.01
CA PHE A 68 -0.90 11.61 -4.54
C PHE A 68 -1.29 10.12 -4.59
N LEU A 69 -2.51 9.79 -4.15
CA LEU A 69 -3.01 8.40 -4.17
C LEU A 69 -3.16 7.86 -5.60
N GLU A 70 -3.70 8.67 -6.52
CA GLU A 70 -3.80 8.35 -7.94
C GLU A 70 -2.42 8.19 -8.60
N SER A 71 -1.45 9.03 -8.21
CA SER A 71 -0.08 8.89 -8.68
C SER A 71 0.56 7.59 -8.19
N MET A 72 0.30 7.18 -6.94
CA MET A 72 0.73 5.86 -6.45
C MET A 72 0.07 4.72 -7.24
N ALA A 73 -1.21 4.84 -7.56
CA ALA A 73 -1.98 3.85 -8.32
C ALA A 73 -1.58 3.75 -9.80
N SER A 74 -0.76 4.68 -10.31
CA SER A 74 -0.34 4.72 -11.72
C SER A 74 0.75 3.70 -12.10
N TYR A 75 1.22 2.89 -11.15
CA TYR A 75 2.18 1.81 -11.42
C TYR A 75 1.61 0.84 -12.49
N LYS A 76 2.39 0.50 -13.51
CA LYS A 76 1.90 -0.26 -14.67
C LYS A 76 1.91 -1.79 -14.50
N GLY A 77 2.21 -2.28 -13.30
CA GLY A 77 2.36 -3.71 -13.04
C GLY A 77 3.67 -4.28 -13.58
N ALA A 78 3.97 -5.52 -13.17
CA ALA A 78 4.88 -6.42 -13.86
C ALA A 78 4.19 -7.79 -13.95
N GLU A 79 4.57 -8.60 -14.93
CA GLU A 79 4.05 -9.96 -15.05
C GLU A 79 4.66 -10.86 -13.95
N ASN A 80 3.99 -11.97 -13.63
CA ASN A 80 4.49 -12.99 -12.69
C ASN A 80 4.84 -12.48 -11.28
N MET A 81 3.92 -11.71 -10.68
CA MET A 81 4.05 -11.24 -9.30
C MET A 81 3.14 -12.01 -8.33
N LEU A 82 3.68 -12.31 -7.14
CA LEU A 82 2.91 -12.80 -6.00
C LEU A 82 2.98 -11.75 -4.89
N TYR A 83 1.85 -11.41 -4.30
CA TYR A 83 1.72 -10.42 -3.24
C TYR A 83 1.35 -11.12 -1.94
N ILE A 84 2.08 -10.81 -0.86
CA ILE A 84 1.80 -11.27 0.50
C ILE A 84 1.74 -10.04 1.40
N ASN A 85 0.56 -9.79 1.96
CA ASN A 85 0.34 -8.81 3.01
C ASN A 85 0.32 -9.50 4.37
N VAL A 86 1.27 -9.16 5.23
CA VAL A 86 1.27 -9.53 6.64
C VAL A 86 0.54 -8.42 7.39
N ALA A 87 -0.63 -8.73 7.95
CA ALA A 87 -1.46 -7.78 8.68
C ALA A 87 -1.40 -8.10 10.19
N ASN A 88 -0.21 -7.97 10.78
CA ASN A 88 0.02 -8.13 12.21
C ASN A 88 0.49 -6.82 12.84
N ARG A 89 0.54 -6.70 14.17
CA ARG A 89 1.01 -5.50 14.89
C ARG A 89 0.48 -4.19 14.27
N LEU A 90 -0.84 -4.13 14.09
CA LEU A 90 -1.51 -3.09 13.30
C LEU A 90 -1.56 -1.75 14.05
N SER A 91 -0.64 -0.86 13.72
CA SER A 91 -0.64 0.55 14.16
C SER A 91 -1.01 1.52 13.04
N VAL A 92 -1.28 2.77 13.41
CA VAL A 92 -1.63 3.84 12.45
C VAL A 92 -0.44 4.31 11.60
N ASP A 93 0.80 4.05 12.01
CA ASP A 93 2.02 4.56 11.37
C ASP A 93 2.86 3.44 10.79
N CYS A 94 3.16 3.50 9.49
CA CYS A 94 3.93 2.49 8.75
C CYS A 94 5.35 2.30 9.30
N ASP A 95 5.98 1.17 9.00
CA ASP A 95 7.35 0.85 9.45
C ASP A 95 8.42 1.81 8.91
N CYS A 96 8.08 2.65 7.93
CA CYS A 96 8.96 3.72 7.49
C CYS A 96 8.97 4.94 8.43
N ASP A 97 8.08 5.00 9.41
CA ASP A 97 8.08 6.03 10.44
C ASP A 97 9.18 5.73 11.48
N SER A 98 9.97 6.76 11.81
CA SER A 98 11.01 6.70 12.85
C SER A 98 10.47 6.58 14.28
N HIS A 99 9.22 6.96 14.52
CA HIS A 99 8.58 6.97 15.84
C HIS A 99 7.12 6.51 15.73
N PRO A 100 6.87 5.25 15.33
CA PRO A 100 5.50 4.78 15.08
C PRO A 100 4.71 4.69 16.39
N ALA A 101 3.41 4.99 16.32
CA ALA A 101 2.49 4.63 17.39
C ALA A 101 2.48 3.11 17.64
N GLU A 102 2.22 2.71 18.88
CA GLU A 102 2.03 1.30 19.23
C GLU A 102 0.78 0.72 18.54
N PRO A 103 0.76 -0.58 18.23
CA PRO A 103 -0.43 -1.25 17.72
C PRO A 103 -1.59 -1.18 18.72
N GLU A 104 -2.75 -0.80 18.23
CA GLU A 104 -4.00 -0.80 19.00
C GLU A 104 -4.95 -1.94 18.59
N MET A 105 -4.72 -2.53 17.43
CA MET A 105 -5.56 -3.55 16.82
C MET A 105 -4.87 -4.92 16.81
N GLU A 106 -5.64 -5.98 17.05
CA GLU A 106 -5.21 -7.38 16.97
C GLU A 106 -4.77 -7.79 15.55
N ASP A 107 -3.96 -8.84 15.49
CA ASP A 107 -3.48 -9.40 14.22
C ASP A 107 -4.64 -9.94 13.37
N LEU A 108 -4.63 -9.64 12.08
CA LEU A 108 -5.61 -10.13 11.09
C LEU A 108 -5.09 -11.32 10.27
N GLY A 109 -3.81 -11.64 10.38
CA GLY A 109 -3.18 -12.78 9.71
C GLY A 109 -2.38 -12.39 8.47
N ILE A 110 -2.28 -13.33 7.53
CA ILE A 110 -1.50 -13.20 6.30
C ILE A 110 -2.44 -13.40 5.10
N PHE A 111 -2.42 -12.44 4.18
CA PHE A 111 -3.21 -12.46 2.95
C PHE A 111 -2.27 -12.62 1.77
N ALA A 112 -2.63 -13.45 0.80
CA ALA A 112 -1.85 -13.65 -0.41
C ALA A 112 -2.72 -13.64 -1.65
N SER A 113 -2.22 -13.04 -2.73
CA SER A 113 -2.88 -13.01 -4.04
C SER A 113 -1.88 -12.76 -5.15
N VAL A 114 -2.24 -13.14 -6.38
CA VAL A 114 -1.56 -12.68 -7.60
C VAL A 114 -2.16 -11.39 -8.16
N ASP A 115 -3.24 -10.90 -7.54
CA ASP A 115 -3.89 -9.62 -7.83
C ASP A 115 -3.61 -8.63 -6.68
N PRO A 116 -2.86 -7.53 -6.93
CA PRO A 116 -2.47 -6.58 -5.89
C PRO A 116 -3.65 -5.73 -5.38
N VAL A 117 -4.67 -5.52 -6.22
CA VAL A 117 -5.88 -4.78 -5.83
C VAL A 117 -6.71 -5.66 -4.90
N ALA A 118 -6.88 -6.93 -5.23
CA ALA A 118 -7.65 -7.87 -4.43
C ALA A 118 -7.06 -8.07 -3.04
N VAL A 119 -5.73 -8.20 -2.91
CA VAL A 119 -5.09 -8.42 -1.59
C VAL A 119 -5.16 -7.18 -0.70
N ASP A 120 -4.98 -5.97 -1.25
CA ASP A 120 -5.10 -4.74 -0.47
C ASP A 120 -6.56 -4.46 -0.10
N GLN A 121 -7.51 -4.73 -1.00
CA GLN A 121 -8.94 -4.66 -0.72
C GLN A 121 -9.34 -5.63 0.40
N ALA A 122 -8.91 -6.90 0.32
CA ALA A 122 -9.18 -7.91 1.35
C ALA A 122 -8.62 -7.50 2.73
N CYS A 123 -7.41 -6.95 2.80
CA CYS A 123 -6.85 -6.45 4.05
C CYS A 123 -7.61 -5.24 4.60
N TYR A 124 -7.99 -4.28 3.74
CA TYR A 124 -8.80 -3.13 4.13
C TYR A 124 -10.15 -3.58 4.71
N ASP A 125 -10.84 -4.49 4.02
CA ASP A 125 -12.13 -5.01 4.46
C ASP A 125 -12.01 -5.84 5.75
N ALA A 126 -10.90 -6.57 5.94
CA ALA A 126 -10.62 -7.27 7.19
C ALA A 126 -10.48 -6.28 8.38
N VAL A 127 -9.82 -5.13 8.17
CA VAL A 127 -9.77 -4.07 9.19
C VAL A 127 -11.17 -3.52 9.48
N VAL A 128 -11.90 -3.10 8.44
CA VAL A 128 -13.22 -2.47 8.58
C VAL A 128 -14.23 -3.41 9.26
N ASN A 129 -14.22 -4.69 8.90
CA ASN A 129 -15.17 -5.68 9.39
C ASN A 129 -14.72 -6.39 10.69
N SER A 130 -13.49 -6.17 11.15
CA SER A 130 -13.00 -6.78 12.39
C SER A 130 -13.92 -6.47 13.59
N PRO A 131 -14.22 -7.43 14.48
CA PRO A 131 -14.97 -7.16 15.71
C PRO A 131 -14.15 -6.41 16.76
N ASP A 132 -12.84 -6.27 16.58
CA ASP A 132 -11.94 -5.65 17.55
C ASP A 132 -12.19 -4.14 17.67
N PRO A 133 -12.53 -3.60 18.86
CA PRO A 133 -12.67 -2.17 19.07
C PRO A 133 -11.38 -1.36 18.85
N GLY A 134 -10.21 -1.99 18.92
CA GLY A 134 -8.89 -1.41 18.65
C GLY A 134 -8.71 -0.89 17.22
N LYS A 135 -9.54 -1.34 16.27
CA LYS A 135 -9.50 -0.91 14.86
C LYS A 135 -9.78 0.58 14.63
N LYS A 136 -10.40 1.27 15.61
CA LYS A 136 -10.91 2.64 15.44
C LYS A 136 -9.84 3.64 14.99
N ALA A 137 -8.67 3.60 15.61
CA ALA A 137 -7.56 4.51 15.27
C ALA A 137 -7.07 4.27 13.83
N LEU A 138 -6.99 2.99 13.43
CA LEU A 138 -6.58 2.62 12.07
C LEU A 138 -7.63 3.00 11.03
N ILE A 139 -8.93 2.79 11.30
CA ILE A 139 -10.02 3.26 10.43
C ILE A 139 -9.95 4.77 10.25
N GLU A 140 -9.83 5.54 11.34
CA GLU A 140 -9.71 7.00 11.26
C GLU A 140 -8.49 7.43 10.42
N ARG A 141 -7.34 6.74 10.56
CA ARG A 141 -6.16 7.01 9.73
C ARG A 141 -6.43 6.73 8.25
N MET A 142 -7.09 5.63 7.94
CA MET A 142 -7.43 5.27 6.56
C MET A 142 -8.44 6.27 5.96
N ASP A 143 -9.47 6.64 6.71
CA ASP A 143 -10.54 7.52 6.26
C ASP A 143 -10.05 8.97 6.11
N SER A 144 -9.35 9.52 7.10
CA SER A 144 -8.83 10.90 7.07
C SER A 144 -7.79 11.15 5.97
N ARG A 145 -7.23 10.09 5.38
CA ARG A 145 -6.29 10.14 4.26
C ARG A 145 -6.87 9.57 2.98
N HIS A 146 -8.15 9.22 2.95
CA HIS A 146 -8.83 8.62 1.81
C HIS A 146 -8.15 7.34 1.29
N GLY A 147 -7.54 6.54 2.17
CA GLY A 147 -6.62 5.45 1.79
C GLY A 147 -7.20 4.45 0.79
N ILE A 148 -8.50 4.14 0.90
CA ILE A 148 -9.20 3.24 -0.04
C ILE A 148 -9.14 3.73 -1.49
N HIS A 149 -9.03 5.04 -1.73
CA HIS A 149 -8.97 5.64 -3.06
C HIS A 149 -7.78 5.12 -3.88
N THR A 150 -6.67 4.73 -3.23
CA THR A 150 -5.52 4.11 -3.93
C THR A 150 -5.93 2.78 -4.60
N VAL A 151 -6.70 1.96 -3.88
CA VAL A 151 -7.18 0.65 -4.37
C VAL A 151 -8.21 0.86 -5.47
N GLU A 152 -9.10 1.84 -5.31
CA GLU A 152 -10.12 2.19 -6.30
C GLU A 152 -9.51 2.71 -7.60
N ALA A 153 -8.54 3.63 -7.51
CA ALA A 153 -7.81 4.14 -8.65
C ALA A 153 -6.99 3.03 -9.34
N ALA A 154 -6.32 2.15 -8.58
CA ALA A 154 -5.57 1.03 -9.14
C ALA A 154 -6.48 0.08 -9.93
N ALA A 155 -7.67 -0.22 -9.42
CA ALA A 155 -8.68 -1.00 -10.14
C ALA A 155 -9.15 -0.30 -11.42
N GLN A 156 -9.43 1.01 -11.36
CA GLN A 156 -9.82 1.82 -12.53
C GLN A 156 -8.73 1.87 -13.60
N HIS A 157 -7.46 1.79 -13.20
CA HIS A 157 -6.32 1.71 -14.11
C HIS A 157 -6.03 0.30 -14.63
N GLY A 158 -6.79 -0.70 -14.19
CA GLY A 158 -6.68 -2.09 -14.66
C GLY A 158 -5.56 -2.90 -14.04
N LEU A 159 -5.04 -2.51 -12.86
CA LEU A 159 -4.01 -3.28 -12.15
C LEU A 159 -4.54 -4.58 -11.52
N GLY A 160 -5.86 -4.68 -11.35
CA GLY A 160 -6.49 -5.79 -10.66
C GLY A 160 -7.96 -5.51 -10.36
N ASN A 161 -8.56 -6.38 -9.55
CA ASN A 161 -9.99 -6.37 -9.24
C ASN A 161 -10.22 -6.16 -7.75
N ARG A 162 -11.28 -5.40 -7.43
CA ARG A 162 -11.73 -5.22 -6.05
C ARG A 162 -12.58 -6.39 -5.56
N GLU A 163 -13.15 -7.17 -6.47
CA GLU A 163 -13.90 -8.37 -6.10
C GLU A 163 -12.91 -9.50 -5.81
N TYR A 164 -13.12 -10.19 -4.70
CA TYR A 164 -12.25 -11.29 -4.27
C TYR A 164 -13.06 -12.36 -3.52
N GLU A 165 -12.50 -13.56 -3.44
CA GLU A 165 -12.97 -14.65 -2.58
C GLU A 165 -11.87 -15.00 -1.59
N ILE A 166 -12.22 -15.14 -0.31
CA ILE A 166 -11.27 -15.62 0.71
C ILE A 166 -11.28 -17.14 0.71
N ILE A 167 -10.14 -17.73 0.38
CA ILE A 167 -9.89 -19.17 0.52
C ILE A 167 -9.04 -19.35 1.79
N SER A 168 -9.66 -19.84 2.87
CA SER A 168 -8.94 -20.15 4.11
C SER A 168 -8.02 -21.35 3.91
N LEU A 169 -6.79 -21.22 4.39
CA LEU A 169 -5.82 -22.33 4.48
C LEU A 169 -5.70 -22.88 5.90
N ASP A 170 -6.39 -22.28 6.87
CA ASP A 170 -6.49 -22.80 8.23
C ASP A 170 -7.48 -23.97 8.24
N GLU A 171 -7.01 -25.14 8.69
CA GLU A 171 -7.79 -26.38 8.83
C GLU A 171 -8.79 -26.34 10.00
#